data_AF-A0A9P6J2C2-F1
#
_entry.id   AF-A0A9P6J2C2-F1
#
_cell.length_a   1.000
_cell.length_b   1.000
_cell.length_c   1.000
_cell.angle_alpha   90.00
_cell.angle_beta   90.00
_cell.angle_gamma   90.00
#
_symmetry.space_group_name_H-M   'P 1'
#
loop_
_entity.id
_entity.type
_entity.pdbx_description
1 polymer ?
#
loop_
_entity_poly.entity_id
_entity_poly.type
_entity_poly.pdbx_seq_one_letter_code
_entity_poly.pdbx_strand_id
1 'polypeptide(L)' 'MGGYLTQDPAIEKWVRMRESTAQHFRWSTRNIRSIGFLGLVIPAGILYFAAKYNNQFHWAAKGPSQPKSVEEEDA' A
#
# COMPACT_ATOMS: atom_id res chain seq x y z
N MET A 1 24.40 38.03 1.82
CA MET A 1 23.76 38.21 0.50
C MET A 1 23.67 36.84 -0.13
N GLY A 2 22.49 36.22 -0.08
CA GLY A 2 22.29 34.82 -0.49
C GLY A 2 22.70 34.59 -1.95
N GLY A 3 23.36 33.47 -2.21
CA GLY A 3 23.87 33.14 -3.54
C GLY A 3 22.74 33.12 -4.57
N TYR A 4 22.97 33.75 -5.71
CA TYR A 4 22.05 33.73 -6.84
C TYR A 4 21.86 32.28 -7.30
N LEU A 5 20.63 31.78 -7.19
CA LEU A 5 20.26 30.49 -7.76
C LEU A 5 20.22 30.66 -9.28
N THR A 6 21.05 29.91 -10.01
CA THR A 6 20.99 29.90 -11.48
C THR A 6 19.64 29.36 -11.90
N GLN A 7 18.81 30.20 -12.51
CA GLN A 7 17.53 29.78 -13.07
C GLN A 7 17.78 29.04 -14.39
N ASP A 8 17.55 27.73 -14.36
CA ASP A 8 17.53 26.89 -15.55
C ASP A 8 16.10 26.87 -16.13
N PRO A 9 15.89 27.42 -17.34
CA PRO A 9 14.57 27.45 -17.96
C PRO A 9 13.99 26.05 -18.23
N ALA A 10 14.83 25.03 -18.39
CA ALA A 10 14.37 23.66 -18.58
C ALA A 10 13.76 23.09 -17.29
N ILE A 11 14.38 23.35 -16.14
CA ILE A 11 13.89 22.93 -14.83
C ILE A 11 12.59 23.65 -14.51
N GLU A 12 12.52 24.96 -14.71
CA GLU A 12 11.30 25.74 -14.47
C GLU A 12 10.13 25.28 -15.34
N LYS A 13 10.38 24.98 -16.61
CA LYS A 13 9.37 24.41 -17.51
C LYS A 13 8.89 23.04 -17.02
N TRP A 14 9.82 22.17 -16.58
CA TRP A 14 9.47 20.85 -16.06
C TRP A 14 8.65 20.94 -14.77
N VAL A 15 9.00 21.85 -13.87
CA VAL A 15 8.21 22.16 -12.66
C VAL A 15 6.81 22.63 -13.05
N ARG A 16 6.72 23.62 -13.96
CA ARG A 16 5.45 24.19 -14.41
C ARG A 16 4.53 23.16 -15.07
N MET A 17 5.08 22.21 -15.84
CA MET A 17 4.30 21.12 -16.42
C MET A 17 3.64 20.24 -15.36
N ARG A 18 4.34 19.94 -14.26
CA ARG A 18 3.80 19.11 -13.16
C ARG A 18 2.75 19.86 -12.35
N GLU A 19 3.01 21.12 -12.04
CA GLU A 19 2.08 21.96 -11.27
C GLU A 19 0.77 22.19 -12.02
N SER A 20 0.82 22.36 -13.34
CA SER A 20 -0.35 22.59 -14.19
C SER A 20 -1.06 21.30 -14.66
N THR A 21 -0.66 20.11 -14.16
CA THR A 21 -1.22 18.82 -14.62
C THR A 21 -2.74 18.74 -14.44
N ALA A 22 -3.26 19.23 -13.31
CA ALA A 22 -4.69 19.16 -13.01
C ALA A 22 -5.54 19.98 -13.99
N GLN A 23 -5.03 21.14 -14.44
CA GLN A 23 -5.74 22.03 -15.37
C GLN A 23 -5.88 21.41 -16.76
N HIS A 24 -4.95 20.55 -17.15
CA HIS A 24 -4.90 19.92 -18.47
C HIS A 24 -5.38 18.47 -18.45
N PHE A 25 -5.94 18.01 -17.33
CA PHE A 25 -6.44 16.65 -17.21
C PHE A 25 -7.66 16.42 -18.09
N ARG A 26 -7.72 15.24 -18.72
CA ARG A 26 -8.86 14.82 -19.55
C ARG A 26 -9.32 13.42 -19.17
N TRP A 27 -10.63 13.25 -19.13
CA TRP A 27 -11.29 11.95 -19.00
C TRP A 27 -11.18 11.17 -20.31
N SER A 28 -10.06 10.48 -20.47
CA SER A 28 -9.86 9.52 -21.56
C SER A 28 -10.15 8.10 -21.07
N THR A 29 -10.52 7.20 -21.97
CA THR A 29 -10.75 5.79 -21.64
C THR A 29 -9.55 5.16 -20.94
N ARG A 30 -8.32 5.55 -21.31
CA ARG A 30 -7.09 5.11 -20.65
C ARG A 30 -7.02 5.61 -19.21
N ASN A 31 -7.25 6.90 -18.98
CA ASN A 31 -7.16 7.50 -17.65
C ASN A 31 -8.26 6.95 -16.72
N ILE A 32 -9.49 6.81 -17.21
CA ILE A 32 -10.60 6.24 -16.45
C ILE A 32 -10.29 4.80 -16.02
N ARG A 33 -9.73 3.97 -16.92
CA ARG A 33 -9.31 2.61 -16.58
C ARG A 33 -8.24 2.58 -15.49
N SER A 34 -7.22 3.42 -15.60
CA SER A 34 -6.15 3.51 -14.60
C SER A 34 -6.68 4.00 -13.25
N ILE A 35 -7.52 5.03 -13.24
CA ILE A 35 -8.12 5.59 -12.02
C ILE A 35 -9.06 4.57 -11.37
N GLY A 36 -9.93 3.90 -12.14
CA GLY A 36 -10.82 2.88 -11.61
C GLY A 36 -10.06 1.68 -11.04
N PHE A 37 -9.03 1.21 -11.73
CA PHE A 37 -8.24 0.07 -11.27
C PHE A 37 -7.43 0.42 -10.01
N LEU A 38 -6.65 1.50 -10.03
CA LEU A 38 -5.76 1.87 -8.93
C LEU A 38 -6.52 2.51 -7.75
N GLY A 39 -7.56 3.29 -8.03
CA GLY A 39 -8.30 4.05 -7.02
C GLY A 39 -9.46 3.31 -6.40
N LEU A 40 -10.00 2.27 -7.06
CA LEU A 40 -11.17 1.54 -6.56
C LEU A 40 -10.91 0.04 -6.45
N VAL A 41 -10.47 -0.61 -7.52
CA VAL A 41 -10.31 -2.08 -7.54
C VAL A 41 -9.26 -2.54 -6.54
N ILE A 42 -8.07 -1.92 -6.54
CA ILE A 42 -6.99 -2.31 -5.63
C ILE A 42 -7.38 -2.07 -4.15
N PRO A 43 -7.83 -0.86 -3.73
CA PRO A 43 -8.20 -0.64 -2.34
C PRO A 43 -9.37 -1.52 -1.87
N ALA A 44 -10.39 -1.71 -2.73
CA ALA A 44 -11.50 -2.59 -2.41
C ALA A 44 -11.06 -4.05 -2.26
N GLY A 45 -10.17 -4.53 -3.14
CA GLY A 45 -9.56 -5.85 -3.02
C GLY A 45 -8.80 -6.01 -1.72
N ILE A 46 -7.91 -5.06 -1.39
CA ILE A 46 -7.14 -5.08 -0.13
C ILE A 46 -8.09 -5.13 1.07
N LEU A 47 -9.10 -4.27 1.12
CA LEU A 47 -10.07 -4.24 2.23
C LEU A 47 -10.86 -5.53 2.33
N TYR A 48 -11.32 -6.08 1.20
CA TYR A 48 -12.04 -7.36 1.17
C TYR A 48 -11.18 -8.50 1.72
N PHE A 49 -9.94 -8.61 1.23
CA PHE A 49 -9.01 -9.62 1.72
C PHE A 49 -8.71 -9.41 3.20
N ALA A 50 -8.37 -8.19 3.62
CA ALA A 50 -8.12 -7.88 5.02
C ALA A 50 -9.29 -8.28 5.93
N ALA A 51 -10.53 -7.96 5.54
CA ALA A 51 -11.72 -8.31 6.31
C ALA A 51 -11.98 -9.83 6.35
N LYS A 52 -11.88 -10.51 5.21
CA LYS A 52 -12.14 -11.96 5.10
C LYS A 52 -11.07 -12.79 5.80
N TYR A 53 -9.82 -12.33 5.73
CA TYR A 53 -8.64 -13.06 6.17
C TYR A 53 -8.12 -12.55 7.53
N ASN A 54 -8.92 -11.77 8.25
CA ASN A 54 -8.55 -11.24 9.57
C ASN A 54 -8.49 -12.35 10.63
N ASN A 55 -7.39 -12.43 11.39
CA ASN A 55 -7.17 -13.38 12.50
C ASN A 55 -7.33 -14.88 12.20
N GLN A 56 -7.57 -15.30 10.96
CA GLN A 56 -7.72 -16.73 10.68
C GLN A 56 -6.40 -17.51 10.86
N PHE A 57 -5.25 -16.84 10.77
CA PHE A 57 -3.93 -17.44 10.77
C PHE A 57 -3.17 -17.00 12.01
N HIS A 58 -3.31 -17.78 13.07
CA HIS A 58 -2.48 -17.65 14.26
C HIS A 58 -1.25 -18.55 14.11
N TRP A 59 -0.15 -18.01 13.59
CA TRP A 59 1.15 -18.69 13.54
C TRP A 59 1.97 -18.50 14.82
N ALA A 60 1.35 -17.97 15.88
CA ALA A 60 1.98 -17.81 17.18
C ALA A 60 2.29 -19.18 17.78
N ALA A 61 3.54 -19.62 17.58
CA ALA A 61 4.26 -20.60 18.38
C ALA A 61 3.44 -21.84 18.80
N LYS A 62 3.10 -22.73 17.85
CA LYS A 62 3.08 -24.16 18.19
C LYS A 62 4.53 -24.56 18.50
N GLY A 63 4.97 -24.30 19.73
CA GLY A 63 6.11 -25.00 20.29
C GLY A 63 5.86 -26.52 20.20
N PRO A 64 6.90 -27.37 20.22
CA PRO A 64 6.69 -28.81 20.29
C PRO A 64 5.71 -29.11 21.41
N SER A 65 4.67 -29.90 21.11
CA SER A 65 3.65 -30.28 22.09
C SER A 65 4.34 -30.78 23.36
N GLN A 66 4.06 -30.14 24.51
CA GLN A 66 4.56 -30.61 25.80
C GLN A 66 4.26 -32.11 25.94
N PRO A 67 5.25 -32.97 26.27
CA PRO A 67 4.93 -34.35 26.60
C PRO A 67 4.00 -34.33 27.80
N LYS A 68 2.87 -35.04 27.71
CA LYS A 68 1.93 -35.19 28.83
C LYS A 68 2.73 -35.66 30.05
N SER A 69 2.66 -34.92 31.14
CA SER A 69 3.16 -35.38 32.44
C SER A 69 2.50 -36.72 32.72
N VAL A 70 3.31 -37.77 32.85
CA VAL A 70 2.88 -39.08 33.32
C VAL A 70 2.36 -38.84 34.74
N GLU A 71 1.06 -38.94 34.92
CA GLU A 71 0.45 -38.93 36.24
C GLU A 71 1.00 -40.15 37.00
N GLU A 72 1.55 -39.89 38.18
CA GLU A 72 2.00 -40.89 39.16
C GLU A 72 0.79 -41.78 39.55
N GLU A 73 0.62 -42.92 38.88
CA GLU A 73 -0.15 -44.06 39.42
C GLU A 73 0.80 -44.92 40.27
N ASP A 74 1.21 -44.37 41.42
CA ASP A 74 1.65 -45.15 42.59
C ASP A 74 0.54 -45.05 43.64
N ALA A 75 -0.39 -46.02 43.63
CA ALA A 75 -1.30 -46.34 44.74
C ALA A 75 -1.80 -47.78 44.68
#